data_AF-A0A3C2ECD3-F1
#
_entry.id   AF-A0A3C2ECD3-F1
#
_cell.length_a   1.000
_cell.length_b   1.000
_cell.length_c   1.000
_cell.angle_alpha   90.00
_cell.angle_beta   90.00
_cell.angle_gamma   90.00
#
_symmetry.space_group_name_H-M   'P 1'
#
loop_
_entity.id
_entity.type
_entity.pdbx_description
1 polymer ?
#
loop_
_entity_poly.entity_id
_entity_poly.type
_entity_poly.pdbx_seq_one_letter_code
_entity_poly.pdbx_strand_id
1 'polypeptide(L)'
;MKKLISIIQKESLHIIRDWRTLMILVMMPIALVVIFGFAISNEIRNIKTIVIDPSRDVHSQELIRKMEASNYFKIVAYEDHIEAVEGMFKRGKAHVAIVFPLNFGQDLIKNNGQSIQVIA
;
A
#
# COMPACT_ATOMS: atom_id res chain seq x y z
N MET A 1 40.53 23.26 18.24
CA MET A 1 40.34 22.32 17.10
C MET A 1 41.13 21.01 17.24
N LYS A 2 42.45 21.04 17.51
CA LYS A 2 43.29 19.81 17.63
C LYS A 2 42.78 18.77 18.65
N LYS A 3 42.31 19.21 19.83
CA LYS A 3 41.75 18.33 20.88
C LYS A 3 40.50 17.55 20.41
N LEU A 4 39.60 18.20 19.68
CA LEU A 4 38.36 17.58 19.20
C LEU A 4 38.66 16.48 18.17
N ILE A 5 39.56 16.77 17.22
CA ILE A 5 39.97 15.80 16.19
C ILE A 5 40.66 14.58 16.81
N SER A 6 41.51 14.76 17.83
CA SER A 6 42.12 13.64 18.55
C SER A 6 41.09 12.75 19.26
N ILE A 7 40.04 13.34 19.84
CA ILE A 7 38.97 12.56 20.49
C ILE A 7 38.19 11.77 19.44
N ILE A 8 37.82 12.42 18.33
CA ILE A 8 37.09 11.77 17.23
C ILE A 8 37.88 10.58 16.67
N GLN A 9 39.18 10.76 16.41
CA GLN A 9 40.04 9.67 15.91
C GLN A 9 40.12 8.50 16.90
N LYS A 10 40.33 8.80 18.19
CA LYS A 10 40.45 7.76 19.22
C LYS A 10 39.15 6.95 19.34
N GLU A 11 38.01 7.62 19.44
CA GLU A 11 36.73 6.93 19.60
C GLU A 11 36.30 6.20 18.32
N SER A 12 36.59 6.75 17.14
CA SER A 12 36.32 6.05 15.86
C SER A 12 37.13 4.74 15.77
N LEU A 13 38.42 4.78 16.13
CA LEU A 13 39.25 3.57 16.20
C LEU A 13 38.74 2.58 17.26
N HIS A 14 38.21 3.08 18.36
CA HIS A 14 37.64 2.25 19.41
C HIS A 14 36.39 1.51 18.93
N ILE A 15 35.48 2.22 18.25
CA ILE A 15 34.28 1.67 17.63
C ILE A 15 34.63 0.63 16.56
N ILE A 16 35.64 0.91 15.72
CA ILE A 16 36.08 -0.03 14.67
C ILE A 16 36.68 -1.31 15.26
N ARG A 17 37.41 -1.20 16.39
CA ARG A 17 38.05 -2.36 17.04
C ARG A 17 37.08 -3.17 17.90
N ASP A 18 36.04 -2.54 18.44
CA ASP A 18 34.99 -3.24 19.17
C ASP A 18 33.96 -3.85 18.21
N TRP A 19 34.14 -5.15 17.94
CA TRP A 19 33.25 -5.95 17.09
C TRP A 19 31.77 -5.81 17.45
N ARG A 20 31.40 -5.69 18.74
CA ARG A 20 30.00 -5.59 19.16
C ARG A 20 29.40 -4.24 18.74
N THR A 21 30.15 -3.17 18.97
CA THR A 21 29.72 -1.82 18.59
C THR A 21 29.65 -1.67 17.07
N LEU A 22 30.63 -2.22 16.34
CA LEU A 22 30.62 -2.25 14.89
C LEU A 22 29.42 -3.03 14.32
N MET A 23 29.09 -4.18 14.93
CA MET A 23 27.90 -4.96 14.56
C MET A 23 26.63 -4.13 14.73
N ILE A 24 26.42 -3.45 15.85
CA ILE A 24 25.20 -2.64 16.06
C ILE A 24 25.16 -1.50 15.04
N LEU A 25 26.27 -0.80 14.81
CA LEU A 25 26.37 0.32 13.88
C LEU A 25 25.98 -0.07 12.44
N VAL A 26 26.30 -1.30 12.00
CA VAL A 26 26.04 -1.77 10.64
C VAL A 26 24.76 -2.59 10.54
N MET A 27 24.56 -3.56 11.44
CA MET A 27 23.43 -4.49 11.40
C MET A 27 22.11 -3.81 11.77
N MET A 28 22.09 -2.84 12.70
CA MET A 28 20.86 -2.16 13.06
C MET A 28 20.25 -1.38 11.88
N PRO A 29 21.01 -0.55 11.13
CA PRO A 29 20.50 0.06 9.90
C PRO A 29 20.07 -0.94 8.84
N ILE A 30 20.83 -2.03 8.64
CA ILE A 30 20.46 -3.07 7.67
C ILE A 30 19.13 -3.72 8.07
N ALA A 31 18.97 -4.08 9.35
CA ALA A 31 17.73 -4.65 9.86
C ALA A 31 16.55 -3.68 9.68
N LEU A 32 16.75 -2.39 9.95
CA LEU A 32 15.74 -1.35 9.72
C LEU A 32 15.34 -1.28 8.24
N VAL A 33 16.31 -1.20 7.32
CA VAL A 33 16.03 -1.17 5.86
C VAL A 33 15.31 -2.44 5.41
N VAL A 34 15.71 -3.61 5.91
CA VAL A 34 15.05 -4.87 5.59
C VAL A 34 13.61 -4.87 6.11
N ILE A 35 13.39 -4.60 7.40
CA ILE A 35 12.06 -4.60 8.02
C ILE A 35 11.14 -3.59 7.30
N PHE A 36 11.59 -2.35 7.10
CA PHE A 36 10.80 -1.33 6.42
C PHE A 36 10.63 -1.62 4.92
N GLY A 37 11.65 -2.16 4.25
CA GLY A 37 11.55 -2.58 2.86
C GLY A 37 10.48 -3.66 2.66
N PHE A 38 10.44 -4.65 3.56
CA PHE A 38 9.40 -5.68 3.55
C PHE A 38 8.02 -5.14 3.94
N ALA A 39 7.94 -4.29 4.96
CA ALA A 39 6.67 -3.70 5.40
C ALA A 39 6.02 -2.83 4.30
N ILE A 40 6.80 -1.91 3.72
CA ILE A 40 6.33 -1.01 2.65
C ILE A 40 5.97 -1.81 1.39
N SER A 41 6.75 -2.82 1.02
CA SER A 41 6.47 -3.60 -0.19
C SER A 41 5.23 -4.49 -0.09
N ASN A 42 4.89 -5.00 1.10
CA ASN A 42 3.74 -5.88 1.29
C ASN A 42 2.41 -5.14 1.43
N GLU A 43 2.39 -3.93 1.99
CA GLU A 43 1.15 -3.15 2.09
C GLU A 43 0.72 -2.59 0.72
N ILE A 44 1.68 -2.16 -0.08
CA ILE A 44 1.37 -1.52 -1.38
C ILE A 44 0.92 -2.56 -2.41
N ARG A 45 1.37 -3.82 -2.31
CA ARG A 45 1.05 -4.88 -3.27
C ARG A 45 0.01 -5.82 -2.68
N ASN A 46 -1.10 -6.06 -3.37
CA ASN A 46 -2.24 -6.88 -2.92
C ASN A 46 -3.17 -6.24 -1.88
N ILE A 47 -3.51 -4.96 -2.08
CA ILE A 47 -4.61 -4.35 -1.35
C ILE A 47 -5.87 -5.17 -1.66
N LYS A 48 -6.42 -5.85 -0.64
CA LYS A 48 -7.64 -6.65 -0.80
C LYS A 48 -8.81 -5.71 -1.03
N THR A 49 -9.31 -5.71 -2.25
CA THR A 49 -10.30 -4.75 -2.72
C THR A 49 -11.61 -5.44 -3.06
N ILE A 50 -12.72 -4.88 -2.59
CA ILE A 50 -14.07 -5.26 -3.01
C ILE A 50 -14.53 -4.27 -4.06
N VAL A 51 -15.16 -4.77 -5.11
CA VAL A 51 -15.76 -3.93 -6.14
C VAL A 51 -17.27 -4.00 -6.02
N ILE A 52 -17.91 -2.83 -5.94
CA ILE A 52 -19.36 -2.70 -6.05
C ILE A 52 -19.68 -2.09 -7.39
N ASP A 53 -20.24 -2.89 -8.29
CA ASP A 53 -20.64 -2.43 -9.62
C ASP A 53 -22.07 -2.90 -9.95
N PRO A 54 -23.08 -2.09 -9.57
CA PRO A 54 -24.47 -2.40 -9.87
C PRO A 54 -24.79 -2.29 -11.37
N SER A 55 -23.98 -1.55 -12.14
CA SER A 55 -24.24 -1.22 -13.54
C SER A 55 -23.65 -2.24 -14.52
N ARG A 56 -22.55 -2.91 -14.13
CA ARG A 56 -21.80 -3.89 -14.94
C ARG A 56 -21.54 -3.43 -16.36
N ASP A 57 -21.21 -2.15 -16.49
CA ASP A 57 -20.92 -1.52 -17.78
C ASP A 57 -19.57 -2.00 -18.33
N VAL A 58 -19.41 -1.93 -19.65
CA VAL A 58 -18.13 -2.20 -20.32
C VAL A 58 -17.05 -1.26 -19.79
N HIS A 59 -17.39 0.00 -19.51
CA HIS A 59 -16.45 1.00 -18.99
C HIS A 59 -16.00 0.72 -17.55
N SER A 60 -16.90 0.28 -16.66
CA SER A 60 -16.52 -0.11 -15.29
C SER A 60 -15.64 -1.36 -15.32
N GLN A 61 -16.01 -2.36 -16.13
CA GLN A 61 -15.23 -3.59 -16.32
C GLN A 61 -13.83 -3.33 -16.87
N GLU A 62 -13.68 -2.41 -17.84
CA GLU A 62 -12.37 -2.04 -18.36
C GLU A 62 -11.48 -1.39 -17.28
N LEU A 63 -12.06 -0.49 -16.46
CA LEU A 63 -11.33 0.13 -15.36
C LEU A 63 -10.91 -0.90 -14.31
N ILE A 64 -11.82 -1.78 -13.91
CA ILE A 64 -11.56 -2.89 -12.98
C ILE A 64 -10.40 -3.76 -13.48
N ARG A 65 -10.39 -4.13 -14.77
CA ARG A 65 -9.29 -4.89 -15.39
C ARG A 65 -7.96 -4.15 -15.34
N LYS A 66 -7.95 -2.83 -15.60
CA LYS A 66 -6.73 -2.01 -15.48
C LYS A 66 -6.21 -1.97 -14.04
N MET A 67 -7.11 -1.91 -13.06
CA MET A 67 -6.75 -1.93 -11.64
C MET A 67 -6.16 -3.29 -11.22
N GLU A 68 -6.75 -4.39 -11.67
CA GLU A 68 -6.25 -5.74 -11.42
C GLU A 68 -4.87 -5.97 -12.07
N ALA A 69 -4.69 -5.50 -13.31
CA ALA A 69 -3.41 -5.60 -14.03
C ALA A 69 -2.26 -4.82 -13.36
N SER A 70 -2.57 -3.82 -12.52
CA SER A 70 -1.58 -2.99 -11.85
C SER A 70 -0.83 -3.69 -10.71
N ASN A 71 -1.30 -4.87 -10.27
CA ASN A 71 -0.79 -5.63 -9.11
C ASN A 71 -0.84 -4.91 -7.74
N TYR A 72 -1.32 -3.66 -7.69
CA TYR A 72 -1.58 -2.95 -6.44
C TYR A 72 -2.87 -3.45 -5.78
N PHE A 73 -3.90 -3.67 -6.58
CA PHE A 73 -5.22 -4.10 -6.13
C PHE A 73 -5.41 -5.59 -6.40
N LYS A 74 -5.86 -6.31 -5.37
CA LYS A 74 -6.30 -7.70 -5.47
C LYS A 74 -7.79 -7.75 -5.23
N ILE A 75 -8.55 -7.96 -6.29
CA ILE A 75 -10.01 -8.05 -6.20
C ILE A 75 -10.37 -9.35 -5.50
N VAL A 76 -11.03 -9.26 -4.34
CA VAL A 76 -11.38 -10.42 -3.51
C VAL A 76 -12.86 -10.78 -3.60
N ALA A 77 -13.71 -9.83 -4.00
CA ALA A 77 -15.14 -10.04 -4.17
C ALA A 77 -15.75 -8.96 -5.07
N TYR A 78 -16.85 -9.34 -5.73
CA TYR A 78 -17.76 -8.43 -6.41
C TYR A 78 -19.08 -8.47 -5.66
N GLU A 79 -19.60 -7.30 -5.29
CA GLU A 79 -20.85 -7.16 -4.56
C GLU A 79 -21.75 -6.17 -5.31
N ASP A 80 -23.07 -6.29 -5.16
CA ASP A 80 -24.00 -5.32 -5.75
C ASP A 80 -24.44 -4.26 -4.71
N HIS A 81 -24.12 -4.47 -3.42
CA HIS A 81 -24.56 -3.63 -2.30
C HIS A 81 -23.45 -3.28 -1.31
N ILE A 82 -23.49 -2.06 -0.78
CA ILE A 82 -22.51 -1.52 0.17
C ILE A 82 -22.54 -2.20 1.54
N GLU A 83 -23.67 -2.78 1.93
CA GLU A 83 -23.86 -3.45 3.22
C GLU A 83 -22.91 -4.65 3.39
N ALA A 84 -22.53 -5.31 2.28
CA ALA A 84 -21.58 -6.42 2.29
C ALA A 84 -20.15 -5.98 2.67
N VAL A 85 -19.81 -4.71 2.44
CA VAL A 85 -18.46 -4.16 2.70
C VAL A 85 -18.16 -4.13 4.18
N GLU A 86 -19.09 -3.64 5.00
CA GLU A 86 -18.88 -3.49 6.45
C GLU A 86 -18.54 -4.83 7.11
N GLY A 87 -19.26 -5.89 6.72
CA GLY A 87 -18.99 -7.25 7.20
C GLY A 87 -17.62 -7.77 6.77
N MET A 88 -17.18 -7.48 5.54
CA MET A 88 -15.87 -7.91 5.06
C MET A 88 -14.71 -7.12 5.70
N PHE A 89 -14.90 -5.84 5.96
CA PHE A 89 -13.93 -4.99 6.64
C PHE A 89 -13.74 -5.43 8.08
N LYS A 90 -14.83 -5.66 8.82
CA LYS A 90 -14.77 -6.18 10.21
C LYS A 90 -14.07 -7.53 10.31
N ARG A 91 -14.16 -8.37 9.27
CA ARG A 91 -13.50 -9.70 9.21
C ARG A 91 -12.06 -9.65 8.67
N GLY A 92 -11.52 -8.47 8.34
CA GLY A 92 -10.19 -8.33 7.73
C GLY A 92 -10.04 -8.99 6.35
N LYS A 93 -11.16 -9.24 5.67
CA LYS A 93 -11.18 -9.88 4.34
C LYS A 93 -10.94 -8.88 3.21
N ALA A 94 -11.19 -7.60 3.45
CA ALA A 94 -10.89 -6.50 2.55
C ALA A 94 -10.42 -5.27 3.33
N HIS A 95 -9.64 -4.43 2.67
CA HIS A 95 -9.13 -3.17 3.22
C HIS A 95 -9.66 -1.95 2.46
N VAL A 96 -10.12 -2.14 1.22
CA VAL A 96 -10.67 -1.07 0.39
C VAL A 96 -11.90 -1.58 -0.35
N ALA A 97 -12.90 -0.73 -0.53
CA ALA A 97 -14.04 -0.97 -1.39
C ALA A 97 -14.16 0.16 -2.41
N ILE A 98 -14.37 -0.22 -3.67
CA ILE A 98 -14.55 0.69 -4.79
C ILE A 98 -16.01 0.60 -5.20
N VAL A 99 -16.72 1.72 -5.15
CA VAL A 99 -18.15 1.77 -5.44
C VAL A 99 -18.37 2.56 -6.72
N PHE A 100 -18.86 1.85 -7.74
CA PHE A 100 -19.31 2.43 -8.99
C PHE A 100 -20.77 2.88 -8.87
N PRO A 101 -21.10 4.08 -9.33
CA PRO A 101 -22.48 4.56 -9.35
C PRO A 101 -23.34 3.78 -10.35
N LEU A 102 -24.66 3.84 -10.18
CA LEU A 102 -25.60 3.35 -11.18
C LEU A 102 -25.41 4.13 -12.49
N ASN A 103 -25.43 3.42 -13.63
CA ASN A 103 -25.24 3.97 -14.98
C ASN A 103 -23.85 4.57 -15.25
N PHE A 104 -22.79 3.98 -14.69
CA PHE A 104 -21.43 4.52 -14.76
C PHE A 104 -20.97 4.93 -16.17
N GLY A 105 -21.09 4.06 -17.17
CA GLY A 105 -20.59 4.41 -18.51
C GLY A 105 -21.47 5.41 -19.26
N GLN A 106 -22.78 5.44 -19.03
CA GLN A 106 -23.66 6.45 -19.64
C GLN A 106 -23.33 7.84 -19.11
N ASP A 107 -23.17 7.98 -17.79
CA ASP A 107 -22.85 9.26 -17.15
C ASP A 107 -21.41 9.68 -17.42
N LEU A 108 -20.48 8.74 -17.58
CA LEU A 108 -19.12 9.02 -18.01
C LEU A 108 -19.07 9.68 -19.39
N ILE A 109 -19.85 9.18 -20.35
CA ILE A 109 -19.95 9.74 -21.71
C ILE A 109 -20.71 11.06 -21.71
N LYS A 110 -21.81 11.16 -20.95
CA LYS A 110 -22.72 12.30 -20.98
C LYS A 110 -22.22 13.51 -20.20
N ASN A 111 -21.62 13.28 -19.03
CA ASN A 111 -21.16 14.34 -18.12
C ASN A 111 -19.64 14.57 -18.18
N ASN A 112 -18.94 13.91 -19.11
CA ASN A 112 -17.50 14.01 -19.32
C ASN A 112 -16.68 13.65 -18.05
N GLY A 113 -17.24 12.78 -17.20
CA GLY A 113 -16.65 12.38 -15.92
C GLY A 113 -17.69 11.93 -14.90
N GLN A 114 -17.31 10.99 -14.04
CA GLN A 114 -18.15 10.56 -12.93
C GLN A 114 -17.29 10.20 -11.71
N SER A 115 -17.79 10.52 -10.51
CA SER A 115 -17.09 10.22 -9.27
C SER A 115 -17.29 8.75 -8.88
N ILE A 116 -16.16 8.07 -8.65
CA ILE A 116 -16.11 6.74 -8.04
C ILE A 116 -15.88 6.96 -6.55
N GLN A 117 -16.62 6.24 -5.70
CA GLN A 117 -16.44 6.33 -4.26
C GLN A 117 -15.45 5.26 -3.79
N VAL A 118 -14.51 5.65 -2.94
CA VAL A 118 -13.55 4.75 -2.30
C VAL A 118 -13.81 4.74 -0.81
N ILE A 119 -13.91 3.56 -0.22
CA ILE A 119 -14.12 3.33 1.21
C ILE A 119 -12.92 2.51 1.70
N ALA A 120 -12.23 2.95 2.75
CA ALA A 120 -11.04 2.31 3.31
C ALA A 120 -11.07 2.40 4.84
#